data_AF-A0A955DRX6-F1
#
_entry.id   AF-A0A955DRX6-F1
#
_cell.length_a   1.000
_cell.length_b   1.000
_cell.length_c   1.000
_cell.angle_alpha   90.00
_cell.angle_beta   90.00
_cell.angle_gamma   90.00
#
_symmetry.space_group_name_H-M   'P 1'
#
loop_
_entity.id
_entity.type
_entity.pdbx_description
1 polymer ?
#
loop_
_entity_poly.entity_id
_entity_poly.type
_entity_poly.pdbx_seq_one_letter_code
_entity_poly.pdbx_strand_id
1 'polypeptide(L)'
;MRVLRYLRASAILACVLGVLDTVGVSPAHAQSVVPDPAWSDLGASTPAGAAASLGPSAREILPREFRLVELDVAGLTEQLAHAPLEDDTRPVDGDVVTLPMPDGTFQRFGVVESPILGPQVQALRPDARTYLAQGIDD
;
A
#
# COMPACT_ATOMS: atom_id res chain seq x y z
N MET A 1 5.13 -60.25 -5.08
CA MET A 1 6.21 -60.67 -6.00
C MET A 1 6.26 -59.60 -7.11
N ARG A 2 7.28 -58.76 -7.28
CA ARG A 2 8.74 -58.96 -7.23
C ARG A 2 9.43 -57.76 -6.55
N VAL A 3 10.50 -58.09 -5.84
CA VAL A 3 11.35 -57.22 -5.04
C VAL A 3 12.67 -57.08 -5.79
N LEU A 4 13.18 -55.87 -6.00
CA LEU A 4 14.57 -55.54 -6.40
C LEU A 4 14.85 -54.19 -5.70
N ARG A 5 15.67 -53.99 -4.65
CA ARG A 5 16.84 -54.64 -4.06
C ARG A 5 18.14 -54.59 -4.90
N TYR A 6 19.02 -53.67 -4.45
CA TYR A 6 20.49 -53.55 -4.63
C TYR A 6 20.96 -52.84 -5.92
N LEU A 7 21.89 -51.87 -5.89
CA LEU A 7 23.28 -51.97 -5.42
C LEU A 7 23.83 -50.61 -4.92
N ARG A 8 24.62 -50.63 -3.84
CA ARG A 8 25.51 -49.55 -3.38
C ARG A 8 26.85 -49.69 -4.11
N ALA A 9 27.50 -48.59 -4.53
CA ALA A 9 28.97 -48.47 -4.55
C ALA A 9 29.42 -47.03 -4.85
N SER A 10 30.28 -46.52 -3.96
CA SER A 10 30.93 -45.22 -3.96
C SER A 10 31.85 -44.98 -5.16
N ALA A 11 31.95 -43.71 -5.58
CA ALA A 11 33.19 -43.15 -6.12
C ALA A 11 33.39 -41.76 -5.51
N ILE A 12 34.42 -41.66 -4.67
CA ILE A 12 34.96 -40.43 -4.09
C ILE A 12 35.78 -39.74 -5.19
N LEU A 13 35.52 -38.48 -5.51
CA LEU A 13 36.57 -37.57 -6.00
C LEU A 13 36.18 -36.09 -5.96
N ALA A 14 37.17 -35.28 -5.62
CA ALA A 14 37.31 -33.84 -5.87
C ALA A 14 36.54 -32.87 -4.95
N CYS A 15 37.22 -32.59 -3.84
CA CYS A 15 37.29 -31.30 -3.20
C CYS A 15 37.52 -30.17 -4.23
N VAL A 16 36.57 -29.25 -4.37
CA VAL A 16 36.85 -27.86 -4.78
C VAL A 16 36.01 -26.96 -3.88
N LEU A 17 36.73 -26.16 -3.09
CA LEU A 17 36.25 -25.04 -2.31
C LEU A 17 35.57 -24.03 -3.25
N GLY A 18 34.26 -23.90 -3.11
CA GLY A 18 33.52 -22.73 -3.56
C GLY A 18 32.84 -22.13 -2.35
N VAL A 19 33.49 -21.15 -1.71
CA VAL A 19 32.76 -20.21 -0.85
C VAL A 19 31.94 -19.37 -1.81
N LEU A 20 30.71 -19.81 -2.06
CA LEU A 20 29.70 -19.01 -2.70
C LEU A 20 29.03 -18.25 -1.56
N ASP A 21 29.48 -17.01 -1.32
CA ASP A 21 28.73 -16.05 -0.53
C ASP A 21 27.37 -15.86 -1.20
N THR A 22 26.40 -16.69 -0.80
CA THR A 22 25.00 -16.40 -1.06
C THR A 22 24.67 -15.18 -0.22
N VAL A 23 24.82 -13.99 -0.80
CA VAL A 23 24.16 -12.78 -0.31
C VAL A 23 22.69 -13.15 -0.22
N GLY A 24 22.23 -13.40 1.01
CA GLY A 24 20.83 -13.52 1.31
C GLY A 24 20.19 -12.17 1.04
N VAL A 25 19.73 -11.99 -0.20
CA VAL A 25 18.71 -10.99 -0.48
C VAL A 25 17.47 -11.50 0.24
N SER A 26 17.30 -11.06 1.48
CA SER A 26 16.00 -11.15 2.14
C SER A 26 15.00 -10.51 1.19
N PRO A 27 13.90 -11.20 0.82
CA PRO A 27 12.78 -10.50 0.22
C PRO A 27 12.32 -9.50 1.28
N ALA A 28 12.69 -8.23 1.12
CA ALA A 28 11.96 -7.16 1.77
C ALA A 28 10.49 -7.40 1.43
N HIS A 29 9.64 -7.41 2.45
CA HIS A 29 8.23 -7.78 2.39
C HIS A 29 7.49 -7.01 1.30
N ALA A 30 7.56 -7.47 0.05
CA ALA A 30 6.66 -7.06 -1.01
C ALA A 30 5.34 -7.80 -0.76
N GLN A 31 4.66 -7.42 0.32
CA GLN A 31 3.25 -7.71 0.46
C GLN A 31 2.55 -6.84 -0.57
N SER A 32 2.16 -7.46 -1.68
CA SER A 32 1.20 -6.86 -2.60
C SER A 32 -0.11 -6.74 -1.85
N VAL A 33 -0.28 -5.64 -1.10
CA VAL A 33 -1.57 -5.30 -0.51
C VAL A 33 -2.55 -5.13 -1.67
N VAL A 34 -3.68 -5.82 -1.56
CA VAL A 34 -4.76 -5.75 -2.55
C VAL A 34 -5.16 -4.28 -2.70
N PRO A 35 -5.25 -3.74 -3.93
CA PRO A 35 -5.71 -2.37 -4.13
C PRO A 35 -7.08 -2.18 -3.49
N ASP A 36 -7.24 -1.12 -2.71
CA ASP A 36 -8.57 -0.66 -2.31
C ASP A 36 -9.37 -0.35 -3.58
N PRO A 37 -10.65 -0.77 -3.72
CA PRO A 37 -11.49 -0.33 -4.84
C PRO A 37 -11.55 1.20 -4.98
N ALA A 38 -11.20 1.95 -3.93
CA ALA A 38 -11.12 3.39 -3.99
C ALA A 38 -10.05 3.93 -4.95
N TRP A 39 -9.01 3.17 -5.34
CA TRP A 39 -7.91 3.69 -6.15
C TRP A 39 -7.82 3.02 -7.54
N SER A 40 -7.70 3.84 -8.59
CA SER A 40 -7.44 3.36 -9.95
C SER A 40 -6.19 4.02 -10.56
N ASP A 41 -5.33 3.24 -11.21
CA ASP A 41 -4.17 3.77 -11.92
C ASP A 41 -4.60 4.33 -13.29
N LEU A 42 -4.27 5.59 -13.56
CA LEU A 42 -4.58 6.23 -14.84
C LEU A 42 -3.51 5.94 -15.92
N GLY A 43 -2.43 5.23 -15.57
CA GLY A 43 -1.41 4.74 -16.51
C GLY A 43 -0.62 5.84 -17.25
N ALA A 44 -0.79 7.11 -16.88
CA ALA A 44 -0.05 8.21 -17.45
C ALA A 44 1.42 8.14 -16.99
N SER A 45 2.32 7.84 -17.93
CA SER A 45 3.77 7.79 -17.69
C SER A 45 4.53 8.95 -18.33
N THR A 46 3.81 9.86 -19.01
CA THR A 46 4.40 11.06 -19.64
C THR A 46 3.68 12.32 -19.15
N PRO A 47 4.39 13.45 -18.95
CA PRO A 47 3.77 14.70 -18.54
C PRO A 47 2.62 15.14 -19.46
N ALA A 48 2.72 14.85 -20.76
CA ALA A 48 1.66 15.15 -21.72
C ALA A 48 0.38 14.32 -21.47
N GLY A 49 0.53 13.02 -21.19
CA GLY A 49 -0.58 12.13 -20.84
C GLY A 49 -1.23 12.53 -19.51
N ALA A 50 -0.43 12.85 -18.50
CA ALA A 50 -0.95 13.31 -17.21
C ALA A 50 -1.66 14.67 -17.30
N ALA A 51 -1.11 15.62 -18.07
CA ALA A 51 -1.77 16.91 -18.29
C ALA A 51 -3.11 16.75 -19.04
N ALA A 52 -3.25 15.74 -19.89
CA ALA A 52 -4.54 15.44 -20.54
C ALA A 52 -5.59 14.96 -19.52
N SER A 53 -5.18 14.15 -18.54
CA SER A 53 -6.06 13.67 -17.46
C SER A 53 -6.39 14.73 -16.41
N LEU A 54 -5.45 15.63 -16.09
CA LEU A 54 -5.60 16.64 -15.03
C LEU A 54 -6.14 18.00 -15.52
N GLY A 55 -6.16 18.24 -16.82
CA GLY A 55 -6.61 19.48 -17.42
C GLY A 55 -5.50 20.53 -17.64
N PRO A 56 -5.85 21.68 -18.24
CA PRO A 56 -4.88 22.62 -18.82
C PRO A 56 -3.95 23.28 -17.81
N SER A 57 -4.36 23.44 -16.55
CA SER A 57 -3.54 24.02 -15.47
C SER A 57 -2.43 23.08 -14.98
N ALA A 58 -2.54 21.77 -15.19
CA ALA A 58 -1.54 20.80 -14.75
C ALA A 58 -0.29 20.78 -15.65
N ARG A 59 -0.38 21.29 -16.87
CA ARG A 59 0.72 21.25 -17.86
C ARG A 59 1.97 22.00 -17.41
N GLU A 60 1.87 22.91 -16.45
CA GLU A 60 2.97 23.77 -16.00
C GLU A 60 3.71 23.24 -14.75
N ILE A 61 3.12 22.28 -14.01
CA ILE A 61 3.63 21.84 -12.70
C ILE A 61 3.61 20.30 -12.60
N LEU A 62 4.12 19.60 -13.61
CA LEU A 62 4.27 18.14 -13.53
C LEU A 62 5.73 17.76 -13.24
N PRO A 63 5.99 16.93 -12.22
CA PRO A 63 7.30 16.34 -11.98
C PRO A 63 7.80 15.54 -13.19
N ARG A 64 9.11 15.28 -13.25
CA ARG A 64 9.70 14.41 -14.28
C ARG A 64 9.28 12.94 -14.10
N GLU A 65 9.10 12.53 -12.85
CA GLU A 65 8.70 11.19 -12.45
C GLU A 65 7.47 11.32 -11.56
N PHE A 66 6.39 10.63 -11.91
CA PHE A 66 5.13 10.67 -11.18
C PHE A 66 4.35 9.39 -11.43
N ARG A 67 3.42 9.09 -10.52
CA ARG A 67 2.36 8.09 -10.69
C ARG A 67 1.04 8.82 -10.57
N LEU A 68 0.18 8.66 -11.58
CA LEU A 68 -1.14 9.27 -11.57
C LEU A 68 -2.19 8.23 -11.19
N VAL A 69 -2.84 8.46 -10.05
CA VAL A 69 -3.93 7.65 -9.51
C VAL A 69 -5.19 8.51 -9.39
N GLU A 70 -6.34 7.90 -9.63
CA GLU A 70 -7.66 8.47 -9.38
C GLU A 70 -8.26 7.83 -8.13
N LEU A 71 -8.98 8.64 -7.35
CA LEU A 71 -9.63 8.24 -6.11
C LEU A 71 -11.15 8.31 -6.26
N ASP A 72 -11.85 7.23 -5.90
CA ASP A 72 -13.27 7.27 -5.59
C ASP A 72 -13.48 7.96 -4.24
N VAL A 73 -13.67 9.28 -4.31
CA VAL A 73 -13.90 10.12 -3.13
C VAL A 73 -15.18 9.73 -2.40
N ALA A 74 -16.22 9.31 -3.13
CA ALA A 74 -17.50 8.96 -2.53
C ALA A 74 -17.38 7.67 -1.71
N GLY A 75 -16.77 6.63 -2.30
CA GLY A 75 -16.51 5.36 -1.62
C GLY A 75 -15.62 5.53 -0.38
N LEU A 76 -14.53 6.29 -0.49
CA LEU A 76 -13.67 6.57 0.67
C LEU A 76 -14.39 7.36 1.76
N THR A 77 -15.22 8.34 1.38
CA THR A 77 -15.98 9.15 2.35
C THR A 77 -17.01 8.31 3.11
N GLU A 78 -17.68 7.39 2.42
CA GLU A 78 -18.63 6.45 3.03
C GLU A 78 -17.92 5.49 4.00
N GLN A 79 -16.79 4.92 3.60
CA GLN A 79 -15.99 4.05 4.46
C GLN A 79 -15.52 4.78 5.72
N LEU A 80 -14.92 5.96 5.56
CA LEU A 80 -14.46 6.77 6.68
C LEU A 80 -15.60 7.24 7.58
N ALA A 81 -16.86 7.22 7.11
CA ALA A 81 -17.98 7.62 7.92
C ALA A 81 -18.27 6.72 9.12
N HIS A 82 -17.74 5.51 9.11
CA HIS A 82 -17.91 4.51 10.15
C HIS A 82 -16.73 4.41 11.11
N ALA A 83 -15.67 5.20 10.89
CA ALA A 83 -14.46 5.16 11.70
C ALA A 83 -14.79 5.46 13.18
N PRO A 84 -14.28 4.66 14.13
CA PRO A 84 -14.51 4.90 15.56
C PRO A 84 -13.78 6.16 16.03
N LEU A 85 -14.24 6.77 17.12
CA LEU A 85 -13.59 7.95 17.72
C LEU A 85 -12.22 7.61 18.30
N GLU A 86 -11.27 8.52 18.14
CA GLU A 86 -9.89 8.38 18.63
C GLU A 86 -9.79 8.23 20.16
N ASP A 87 -10.76 8.78 20.90
CA ASP A 87 -10.83 8.67 22.37
C ASP A 87 -11.17 7.24 22.83
N ASP A 88 -11.88 6.48 22.00
CA ASP A 88 -12.38 5.15 22.32
C ASP A 88 -11.53 4.03 21.72
N THR A 89 -10.87 4.29 20.59
CA THR A 89 -10.19 3.26 19.78
C THR A 89 -8.80 3.74 19.35
N ARG A 90 -7.81 2.85 19.46
CA ARG A 90 -6.47 3.11 18.91
C ARG A 90 -6.51 2.96 17.39
N PRO A 91 -5.74 3.76 16.62
CA PRO A 91 -5.74 3.69 15.16
C PRO A 91 -5.50 2.29 14.62
N VAL A 92 -4.55 1.55 15.20
CA VAL A 92 -4.21 0.18 14.80
C VAL A 92 -5.36 -0.83 14.97
N ASP A 93 -6.36 -0.51 15.79
CA ASP A 93 -7.56 -1.31 16.03
C ASP A 93 -8.82 -0.72 15.35
N GLY A 94 -8.66 0.37 14.59
CA GLY A 94 -9.74 1.10 13.92
C GLY A 94 -10.09 0.56 12.53
N ASP A 95 -10.78 1.38 11.75
CA ASP A 95 -11.12 1.04 10.36
C ASP A 95 -9.87 1.05 9.49
N VAL A 96 -9.77 0.09 8.55
CA VAL A 96 -8.58 -0.03 7.70
C VAL A 96 -8.85 0.59 6.34
N VAL A 97 -7.97 1.50 5.92
CA VAL A 97 -7.90 2.01 4.54
C VAL A 97 -6.56 1.63 3.91
N THR A 98 -6.50 1.61 2.58
CA THR A 98 -5.24 1.39 1.87
C THR A 98 -4.87 2.62 1.06
N LEU A 99 -3.60 3.04 1.12
CA LEU A 99 -3.09 4.18 0.38
C LEU A 99 -2.00 3.75 -0.62
N PRO A 100 -1.95 4.34 -1.83
CA PRO A 100 -0.89 4.08 -2.79
C PRO A 100 0.41 4.72 -2.30
N MET A 101 1.48 3.95 -2.33
CA MET A 101 2.82 4.39 -1.96
C MET A 101 3.60 4.88 -3.18
N PRO A 102 4.62 5.75 -2.98
CA PRO A 102 5.42 6.29 -4.08
C PRO A 102 6.17 5.23 -4.89
N ASP A 103 6.50 4.08 -4.28
CA ASP A 103 7.18 2.96 -4.93
C ASP A 103 6.26 2.07 -5.79
N GLY A 104 4.97 2.42 -5.87
CA GLY A 104 3.98 1.65 -6.63
C GLY A 104 3.19 0.65 -5.79
N THR A 105 3.64 0.37 -4.56
CA THR A 105 2.95 -0.53 -3.64
C THR A 105 1.74 0.14 -3.00
N PHE A 106 1.05 -0.61 -2.16
CA PHE A 106 -0.05 -0.16 -1.33
C PHE A 106 0.28 -0.50 0.12
N GLN A 107 -0.03 0.41 1.04
CA GLN A 107 0.16 0.20 2.49
C GLN A 107 -1.16 0.40 3.22
N ARG A 108 -1.38 -0.41 4.26
CA ARG A 108 -2.59 -0.35 5.10
C ARG A 108 -2.40 0.61 6.27
N PHE A 109 -3.45 1.37 6.53
CA PHE A 109 -3.52 2.29 7.64
C PHE A 109 -4.78 2.02 8.44
N GLY A 110 -4.62 1.90 9.75
CA GLY A 110 -5.73 1.92 10.68
C GLY A 110 -6.13 3.38 10.97
N VAL A 111 -7.43 3.65 10.96
CA VAL A 111 -8.02 4.99 10.94
C VAL A 111 -9.09 5.13 12.01
N VAL A 112 -9.07 6.28 12.67
CA VAL A 112 -10.06 6.72 13.66
C VAL A 112 -10.50 8.14 13.34
N GLU A 113 -11.73 8.49 13.68
CA GLU A 113 -12.20 9.88 13.62
C GLU A 113 -11.56 10.69 14.76
N SER A 114 -10.95 11.82 14.41
CA SER A 114 -10.27 12.74 15.32
C SER A 114 -10.92 14.13 15.20
N PRO A 115 -11.93 14.49 16.03
CA PRO A 115 -12.76 15.68 15.84
C PRO A 115 -12.06 16.99 16.29
N ILE A 116 -10.97 17.38 15.62
CA ILE A 116 -10.16 18.56 15.97
C ILE A 116 -10.86 19.90 15.69
N LEU A 117 -11.91 19.91 14.86
CA LEU A 117 -12.62 21.14 14.47
C LEU A 117 -13.45 21.74 15.62
N GLY A 118 -13.65 20.99 16.71
CA GLY A 118 -14.50 21.41 17.81
C GLY A 118 -15.99 21.43 17.44
N PRO A 119 -16.89 21.32 18.43
CA PRO A 119 -18.30 21.04 18.19
C PRO A 119 -19.04 22.16 17.45
N GLN A 120 -18.63 23.43 17.65
CA GLN A 120 -19.27 24.57 16.99
C GLN A 120 -19.00 24.59 15.48
N VAL A 121 -17.76 24.34 15.07
CA VAL A 121 -17.40 24.31 13.64
C VAL A 121 -17.97 23.07 12.98
N GLN A 122 -17.94 21.92 13.67
CA GLN A 122 -18.53 20.68 13.17
C GLN A 122 -20.04 20.82 12.91
N ALA A 123 -20.77 21.54 13.79
CA ALA A 123 -22.20 21.79 13.58
C ALA A 123 -22.49 22.67 12.35
N LEU A 124 -21.58 23.58 12.00
CA LEU A 124 -21.68 24.42 10.80
C LEU A 124 -21.21 23.70 9.53
N ARG A 125 -20.30 22.71 9.68
CA ARG A 125 -19.70 21.93 8.59
C ARG A 125 -19.72 20.43 8.90
N PRO A 126 -20.89 19.77 8.88
CA PRO A 126 -21.00 18.34 9.17
C PRO A 126 -20.25 17.46 8.16
N ASP A 127 -19.99 17.98 6.96
CA ASP A 127 -19.24 17.35 5.88
C ASP A 127 -17.72 17.35 6.13
N ALA A 128 -17.21 18.32 6.88
CA ALA A 128 -15.79 18.42 7.19
C ALA A 128 -15.50 17.61 8.45
N ARG A 129 -14.98 16.39 8.26
CA ARG A 129 -14.48 15.53 9.34
C ARG A 129 -12.97 15.36 9.23
N THR A 130 -12.35 15.04 10.35
CA THR A 130 -10.91 14.91 10.49
C THR A 130 -10.60 13.54 11.06
N TYR A 131 -9.55 12.91 10.55
CA TYR A 131 -9.20 11.52 10.87
C TYR A 131 -7.72 11.42 11.19
N LEU A 132 -7.39 10.49 12.07
CA LEU A 132 -6.02 10.09 12.35
C LEU A 132 -5.76 8.71 11.74
N ALA A 133 -4.68 8.58 10.98
CA ALA A 133 -4.29 7.36 10.29
C ALA A 133 -2.90 6.91 10.73
N GLN A 134 -2.72 5.61 10.99
CA GLN A 134 -1.46 5.02 11.39
C GLN A 134 -1.19 3.74 10.59
N GLY A 135 0.05 3.56 10.11
CA GLY A 135 0.47 2.30 9.47
C GLY A 135 0.37 1.12 10.43
N ILE A 136 -0.14 -0.01 9.95
CA ILE A 136 -0.40 -1.21 10.78
C ILE A 136 0.46 -2.42 10.40
N ASP A 137 1.31 -2.26 9.38
CA ASP A 137 2.16 -3.33 8.82
C ASP A 137 3.65 -3.20 9.23
N ASP A 138 4.01 -2.12 9.92
CA ASP A 138 5.39 -1.75 10.27
C ASP A 138 5.77 -2.07 11.73
#